data_AF-A0A0K6IKD4-F1
#
_entry.id   AF-A0A0K6IKD4-F1
#
_cell.length_a   1.000
_cell.length_b   1.000
_cell.length_c   1.000
_cell.angle_alpha   90.00
_cell.angle_beta   90.00
_cell.angle_gamma   90.00
#
_symmetry.space_group_name_H-M   'P 1'
#
loop_
_entity.id
_entity.type
_entity.pdbx_description
1 polymer ?
#
loop_
_entity_poly.entity_id
_entity_poly.type
_entity_poly.pdbx_seq_one_letter_code
_entity_poly.pdbx_strand_id
1 'polypeptide(L)'
;MKLGIKKVFYKSLCISFSLFIAHTGYAKECDDRSAMAAAMDASSSIMEGSSFQRPRVLKRHHPSKRKEVATYFESSDLYYTLFWIVSDDCEAGFIKRTKGKH
;
A
#
# COMPACT_ATOMS: atom_id res chain seq x y z
N MET A 1 8.36 15.81 74.01
CA MET A 1 9.60 15.28 73.38
C MET A 1 9.44 13.75 73.38
N LYS A 2 9.13 13.04 72.29
CA LYS A 2 9.64 13.06 70.92
C LYS A 2 8.50 12.91 69.89
N LEU A 3 8.59 13.70 68.82
CA LEU A 3 7.85 13.57 67.56
C LEU A 3 8.25 12.26 66.86
N GLY A 4 7.30 11.61 66.19
CA GLY A 4 7.54 10.37 65.43
C GLY A 4 6.61 10.23 64.23
N ILE A 5 6.69 11.18 63.30
CA ILE A 5 6.03 11.18 61.99
C ILE A 5 6.56 9.99 61.17
N LYS A 6 5.82 8.88 61.11
CA LYS A 6 6.13 7.77 60.19
C LYS A 6 5.40 7.98 58.87
N LYS A 7 6.09 8.72 58.00
CA LYS A 7 6.24 8.48 56.55
C LYS A 7 4.95 8.11 55.80
N VAL A 8 4.22 9.16 55.46
CA VAL A 8 3.53 9.32 54.17
C VAL A 8 4.52 8.97 53.04
N PHE A 9 4.65 7.72 52.60
CA PHE A 9 5.48 7.39 51.41
C PHE A 9 5.29 5.97 50.86
N TYR A 10 4.08 5.40 50.89
CA TYR A 10 3.80 4.11 50.23
C TYR A 10 2.54 4.11 49.36
N LYS A 11 2.14 5.27 48.85
CA LYS A 11 0.89 5.41 48.08
C LYS A 11 1.07 6.01 46.67
N SER A 12 2.31 6.10 46.18
CA SER A 12 2.60 6.85 44.94
C SER A 12 3.68 6.21 44.07
N LEU A 13 3.69 4.88 43.93
CA LEU A 13 4.61 4.19 43.02
C LEU A 13 4.03 2.88 42.47
N CYS A 14 2.82 2.94 41.89
CA CYS A 14 2.24 1.83 41.11
C CYS A 14 1.15 2.33 40.12
N ILE A 15 1.23 3.57 39.65
CA ILE A 15 0.26 4.16 38.70
C ILE A 15 0.94 4.54 37.38
N SER A 16 1.92 3.75 36.92
CA SER A 16 2.66 4.10 35.70
C SER A 16 3.25 2.89 34.98
N PHE A 17 2.49 1.81 34.85
CA PHE A 17 2.85 0.75 33.90
C PHE A 17 1.60 0.13 33.30
N SER A 18 1.61 0.01 31.98
CA SER A 18 0.65 -0.75 31.14
C SER A 18 -0.50 0.04 30.52
N LEU A 19 -0.19 1.15 29.84
CA LEU A 19 -0.94 1.51 28.63
C LEU A 19 -0.32 0.76 27.44
N PHE A 20 -0.54 -0.56 27.35
CA PHE A 20 -0.25 -1.28 26.11
C PHE A 20 -1.34 -0.91 25.10
N ILE A 21 -1.09 0.16 24.34
CA ILE A 21 -1.90 0.48 23.17
C ILE A 21 -1.71 -0.69 22.20
N ALA A 22 -2.73 -1.53 22.06
CA ALA A 22 -2.80 -2.52 21.01
C ALA A 22 -2.80 -1.76 19.67
N HIS A 23 -1.62 -1.66 19.03
CA HIS A 23 -1.51 -1.26 17.65
C HIS A 23 -2.12 -2.40 16.82
N THR A 24 -3.44 -2.36 16.61
CA THR A 24 -4.03 -3.06 15.48
C THR A 24 -3.49 -2.35 14.25
N GLY A 25 -2.35 -2.82 13.73
CA GLY A 25 -1.88 -2.42 12.43
C GLY A 25 -3.00 -2.74 11.45
N TYR A 26 -3.77 -1.73 11.05
CA TYR A 26 -4.56 -1.82 9.84
C TYR A 26 -3.55 -2.19 8.77
N ALA A 27 -3.57 -3.44 8.32
CA ALA A 27 -2.72 -3.87 7.21
C ALA A 27 -2.95 -2.83 6.11
N LYS A 28 -1.91 -2.04 5.85
CA LYS A 28 -1.95 -0.92 4.92
C LYS A 28 -2.51 -1.46 3.62
N GLU A 29 -3.35 -0.69 2.95
CA GLU A 29 -3.88 -1.11 1.67
C GLU A 29 -3.69 0.05 0.72
N CYS A 30 -2.98 -0.19 -0.37
CA CYS A 30 -2.92 0.74 -1.47
C CYS A 30 -4.32 0.87 -2.08
N ASP A 31 -4.98 2.00 -1.92
CA ASP A 31 -6.33 2.24 -2.48
C ASP A 31 -6.31 2.14 -4.01
N ASP A 32 -7.48 1.96 -4.63
CA ASP A 32 -7.55 1.68 -6.07
C ASP A 32 -6.94 2.82 -6.91
N ARG A 33 -7.08 4.08 -6.48
CA ARG A 33 -6.52 5.22 -7.20
C ARG A 33 -5.00 5.22 -7.12
N SER A 34 -4.44 5.01 -5.93
CA SER A 34 -3.00 4.94 -5.72
C SER A 34 -2.38 3.74 -6.43
N ALA A 35 -3.07 2.60 -6.45
CA ALA A 35 -2.60 1.42 -7.18
C ALA A 35 -2.58 1.61 -8.69
N MET A 36 -3.60 2.28 -9.23
CA MET A 36 -3.64 2.68 -10.63
C MET A 36 -2.54 3.68 -10.99
N ALA A 37 -2.25 4.64 -10.11
CA ALA A 37 -1.17 5.61 -10.31
C ALA A 37 0.21 4.92 -10.31
N ALA A 38 0.49 4.08 -9.31
CA ALA A 38 1.74 3.33 -9.22
C ALA A 38 1.99 2.45 -10.46
N ALA A 39 0.95 1.77 -10.96
CA ALA A 39 1.05 0.98 -12.17
C ALA A 39 1.27 1.84 -13.43
N MET A 40 0.66 3.04 -13.50
CA MET A 40 0.87 3.97 -14.62
C MET A 40 2.28 4.56 -14.64
N ASP A 41 2.81 4.95 -13.49
CA ASP A 41 4.19 5.44 -13.36
C ASP A 41 5.19 4.35 -13.77
N ALA A 42 4.99 3.12 -13.27
CA ALA A 42 5.82 1.98 -13.64
C ALA A 42 5.66 1.58 -15.12
N SER A 43 4.49 1.78 -15.72
CA SER A 43 4.30 1.55 -17.17
C SER A 43 5.06 2.55 -18.01
N SER A 44 5.01 3.82 -17.61
CA SER A 44 5.65 4.92 -18.34
C SER A 44 7.18 4.82 -18.32
N SER A 45 7.76 4.10 -17.36
CA SER A 45 9.21 3.86 -17.31
C SER A 45 9.70 2.74 -18.23
N ILE A 46 8.81 1.84 -18.69
CA ILE A 46 9.18 0.68 -19.53
C ILE A 46 8.49 0.67 -20.90
N MET A 47 7.58 1.59 -21.16
CA MET A 47 6.88 1.74 -22.43
C MET A 47 7.06 3.15 -22.97
N GLU A 48 7.46 3.22 -24.23
CA GLU A 48 7.34 4.42 -25.03
C GLU A 48 5.88 4.62 -25.46
N GLY A 49 5.56 5.83 -25.91
CA GLY A 49 4.22 6.17 -26.40
C GLY A 49 3.30 6.76 -25.33
N SER A 50 2.00 6.61 -25.54
CA SER A 50 0.98 7.27 -24.71
C SER A 50 -0.08 6.32 -24.22
N SER A 51 -0.66 6.63 -23.06
CA SER A 51 -1.78 5.85 -22.56
C SER A 51 -3.08 6.28 -23.24
N PHE A 52 -3.73 5.34 -23.93
CA PHE A 52 -4.98 5.59 -24.66
C PHE A 52 -6.24 5.31 -23.83
N GLN A 53 -6.09 4.67 -22.66
CA GLN A 53 -7.20 4.31 -21.78
C GLN A 53 -6.77 4.37 -20.32
N ARG A 54 -7.71 4.80 -19.45
CA ARG A 54 -7.49 4.81 -18.00
C ARG A 54 -7.12 3.41 -17.49
N PRO A 55 -6.15 3.32 -16.55
CA PRO A 55 -5.80 2.06 -15.90
C PRO A 55 -7.01 1.48 -15.15
N ARG A 56 -6.99 0.17 -14.89
CA ARG A 56 -8.05 -0.54 -14.18
C ARG A 56 -7.51 -1.55 -13.19
N VAL A 57 -8.05 -1.56 -11.98
CA VAL A 57 -7.90 -2.68 -11.06
C VAL A 57 -8.74 -3.84 -11.58
N LEU A 58 -8.08 -4.97 -11.88
CA LEU A 58 -8.73 -6.17 -12.41
C LEU A 58 -9.06 -7.17 -11.31
N LYS A 59 -8.16 -7.31 -10.33
CA LYS A 59 -8.35 -8.22 -9.20
C LYS A 59 -7.79 -7.64 -7.92
N ARG A 60 -8.38 -8.09 -6.81
CA ARG A 60 -7.90 -7.89 -5.45
C ARG A 60 -7.63 -9.26 -4.84
N HIS A 61 -6.39 -9.52 -4.45
CA HIS A 61 -5.98 -10.79 -3.87
C HIS A 61 -6.22 -10.77 -2.36
N HIS A 62 -6.96 -11.76 -1.84
CA HIS A 62 -7.09 -12.00 -0.41
C HIS A 62 -6.19 -13.19 0.00
N PRO A 63 -5.55 -13.16 1.19
CA PRO A 63 -5.61 -12.10 2.21
C PRO A 63 -4.56 -10.99 2.02
N SER A 64 -3.66 -11.10 1.05
CA SER A 64 -2.49 -10.21 0.88
C SER A 64 -2.81 -8.76 0.48
N LYS A 65 -4.06 -8.47 0.13
CA LYS A 65 -4.56 -7.15 -0.34
C LYS A 65 -3.89 -6.58 -1.59
N ARG A 66 -3.00 -7.34 -2.24
CA ARG A 66 -2.35 -6.97 -3.50
C ARG A 66 -3.38 -6.83 -4.60
N LYS A 67 -3.12 -5.96 -5.58
CA LYS A 67 -4.03 -5.69 -6.69
C LYS A 67 -3.39 -6.01 -8.03
N GLU A 68 -4.10 -6.74 -8.88
CA GLU A 68 -3.76 -6.81 -10.29
C GLU A 68 -4.30 -5.56 -10.97
N VAL A 69 -3.42 -4.79 -11.61
CA VAL A 69 -3.76 -3.55 -12.32
C VAL A 69 -3.35 -3.68 -13.78
N ALA A 70 -4.27 -3.33 -14.69
CA ALA A 70 -3.98 -3.19 -16.11
C ALA A 70 -3.78 -1.72 -16.49
N THR A 71 -2.76 -1.46 -17.30
CA THR A 71 -2.54 -0.18 -17.98
C THR A 71 -2.51 -0.41 -19.49
N TYR A 72 -2.82 0.64 -20.25
CA TYR A 72 -3.07 0.55 -21.68
C TYR A 72 -2.23 1.60 -22.41
N PHE A 73 -1.32 1.16 -23.28
CA PHE A 73 -0.38 2.01 -23.99
C PHE A 73 -0.41 1.74 -25.50
N GLU A 74 -0.33 2.81 -26.27
CA GLU A 74 -0.13 2.78 -27.71
C GLU A 74 1.30 3.25 -28.00
N SER A 75 2.04 2.43 -28.73
CA SER A 75 3.42 2.75 -29.15
C SER A 75 3.62 2.31 -30.59
N SER A 76 4.10 3.24 -31.41
CA SER A 76 4.21 3.11 -32.86
C SER A 76 2.84 2.84 -33.50
N ASP A 77 2.49 1.58 -33.74
CA ASP A 77 1.20 1.15 -34.33
C ASP A 77 0.61 -0.06 -33.58
N LEU A 78 1.03 -0.25 -32.33
CA LEU A 78 0.69 -1.40 -31.52
C LEU A 78 0.05 -0.97 -30.20
N TYR A 79 -0.95 -1.74 -29.80
CA TYR A 79 -1.68 -1.58 -28.55
C TYR A 79 -1.20 -2.62 -27.55
N TYR A 80 -0.78 -2.14 -26.40
CA TYR A 80 -0.22 -2.94 -25.31
C TYR A 80 -1.13 -2.86 -24.10
N THR A 81 -1.37 -4.01 -23.46
CA THR A 81 -1.87 -4.05 -22.09
C THR A 81 -0.77 -4.56 -21.19
N LEU A 82 -0.40 -3.76 -20.19
CA LEU A 82 0.59 -4.14 -19.19
C LEU A 82 -0.15 -4.51 -17.91
N PHE A 83 0.27 -5.61 -17.30
CA PHE A 83 -0.33 -6.14 -16.08
C PHE A 83 0.68 -6.03 -14.95
N TRP A 84 0.24 -5.46 -13.85
CA TRP A 84 1.04 -5.17 -12.66
C TRP A 84 0.42 -5.82 -11.45
N ILE A 85 1.26 -6.30 -10.54
CA ILE A 85 0.86 -6.67 -9.18
C ILE A 85 1.29 -5.55 -8.25
N VAL A 86 0.33 -4.79 -7.73
CA VAL A 86 0.60 -3.68 -6.82
C VAL A 86 0.51 -4.19 -5.38
N SER A 87 1.54 -3.91 -4.57
CA SER A 87 1.58 -4.25 -3.15
C SER A 87 0.64 -3.37 -2.31
N ASP A 88 0.45 -3.77 -1.06
CA ASP A 88 -0.16 -2.95 -0.02
C ASP A 88 0.56 -1.62 0.24
N ASP A 89 1.86 -1.55 -0.07
CA ASP A 89 2.68 -0.34 0.01
C ASP A 89 2.70 0.51 -1.28
N CYS A 90 1.82 0.21 -2.25
CA CYS A 90 1.73 0.88 -3.55
C CYS A 90 2.95 0.70 -4.46
N GLU A 91 3.69 -0.40 -4.31
CA GLU A 91 4.79 -0.74 -5.22
C GLU A 91 4.29 -1.63 -6.35
N ALA A 92 4.55 -1.25 -7.60
CA ALA A 92 4.11 -1.98 -8.78
C ALA A 92 5.17 -2.98 -9.26
N GLY A 93 4.84 -4.28 -9.18
CA GLY A 93 5.65 -5.35 -9.77
C GLY A 93 5.15 -5.75 -11.16
N PHE A 94 6.03 -5.79 -12.16
CA PHE A 94 5.66 -6.19 -13.52
C PHE A 94 5.29 -7.68 -13.57
N ILE A 95 4.15 -8.01 -14.18
CA ILE A 95 3.71 -9.40 -14.40
C ILE A 95 3.95 -9.80 -15.86
N LYS A 96 3.34 -9.06 -16.78
CA LYS A 96 3.34 -9.38 -18.22
C LYS A 96 2.87 -8.19 -19.06
N ARG A 97 3.12 -8.29 -20.37
CA ARG A 97 2.66 -7.35 -21.39
C ARG A 97 2.07 -8.12 -22.58
N THR A 98 0.93 -7.68 -23.10
CA THR A 98 0.36 -8.17 -24.37
C THR A 98 0.81 -7.29 -25.53
N LYS A 99 0.74 -7.83 -26.75
CA LYS A 99 0.95 -7.08 -28.00
C LYS A 99 -0.21 -7.41 -28.93
N GLY A 100 -1.00 -6.40 -29.29
CA GLY A 100 -2.09 -6.53 -30.25
C GLY A 100 -2.06 -5.39 -31.26
N LYS A 101 -2.54 -5.66 -32.47
CA LYS A 101 -2.98 -4.63 -33.42
C LYS A 101 -4.50 -4.55 -33.26
N HIS A 102 -5.03 -3.37 -32.92
CA HIS A 102 -6.48 -3.20 -32.80
C HIS A 102 -7.13 -3.16 -34.18
#